data_AF-A0A848NEQ9-F1
#
_entry.id   AF-A0A848NEQ9-F1
#
_cell.length_a   1.000
_cell.length_b   1.000
_cell.length_c   1.000
_cell.angle_alpha   90.00
_cell.angle_beta   90.00
_cell.angle_gamma   90.00
#
_symmetry.space_group_name_H-M   'P 1'
#
loop_
_entity.id
_entity.type
_entity.pdbx_description
1 polymer ?
#
loop_
_entity_poly.entity_id
_entity_poly.type
_entity_poly.pdbx_seq_one_letter_code
_entity_poly.pdbx_strand_id
1 'polypeptide(L)'
;MKRVSAYCEKCEGQRNFSTVARDLWSESEGLLPFLAFRMMCDDCKQFVRQYLVQFKELEKLKHRIPPNIGFDGLGRLAFADPPLVSRFSGSMSKLIGGERDLFFKGRRAELEGLGIGAFAYYRRAMETTKLRLIDEVKSVAEQLGGMEDLIKELDLLAAEPQFAKALPYLKHALPPSLDYAGQNPLKVLYQALSVGMHGRSDEECLELAEVVRAVLVDLSEKLSAAKRSDREARAALTILAKFNKNAAL
;
A
#
# COMPACT_ATOMS: atom_id res chain seq x y z
N MET A 1 4.93 33.36 -5.33
CA MET A 1 5.12 32.06 -6.03
C MET A 1 4.27 31.02 -5.32
N LYS A 2 3.36 30.33 -6.03
CA LYS A 2 2.59 29.25 -5.40
C LYS A 2 3.51 28.04 -5.19
N ARG A 3 3.59 27.57 -3.95
CA ARG A 3 4.35 26.38 -3.57
C ARG A 3 3.38 25.27 -3.22
N VAL A 4 3.71 24.06 -3.64
CA VAL A 4 2.95 22.85 -3.30
C VAL A 4 3.92 21.89 -2.61
N SER A 5 3.52 21.34 -1.46
CA SER A 5 4.27 20.26 -0.82
C SER A 5 3.94 18.95 -1.51
N ALA A 6 4.95 18.33 -2.13
CA ALA A 6 4.82 17.05 -2.81
C ALA A 6 6.05 16.18 -2.57
N TYR A 7 5.99 14.90 -2.93
CA TYR A 7 7.14 14.00 -2.78
C TYR A 7 8.09 14.13 -3.98
N CYS A 8 9.37 14.28 -3.70
CA CYS A 8 10.44 14.29 -4.70
C CYS A 8 11.13 12.93 -4.73
N GLU A 9 11.14 12.26 -5.89
CA GLU A 9 11.80 10.96 -6.06
C GLU A 9 13.33 11.06 -5.98
N LYS A 10 13.90 12.19 -6.40
CA LYS A 10 15.35 12.42 -6.31
C LYS A 10 15.83 12.77 -4.91
N CYS A 11 14.97 13.36 -4.07
CA CYS A 11 15.31 13.71 -2.68
C CYS A 11 14.77 12.71 -1.66
N GLU A 12 14.04 11.70 -2.12
CA GLU A 12 13.37 10.68 -1.31
C GLU A 12 12.60 11.26 -0.10
N GLY A 13 11.83 12.33 -0.32
CA GLY A 13 11.11 12.99 0.77
C GLY A 13 10.10 14.05 0.34
N GLN A 14 9.33 14.54 1.32
CA GLN A 14 8.45 15.69 1.12
C GLN A 14 9.27 16.95 0.90
N ARG A 15 9.00 17.64 -0.21
CA ARG A 15 9.69 18.85 -0.63
C ARG A 15 8.69 19.87 -1.15
N ASN A 16 9.10 21.13 -1.11
CA ASN A 16 8.35 22.18 -1.76
C ASN A 16 8.65 22.16 -3.25
N PHE A 17 7.62 22.40 -4.05
CA PHE A 17 7.72 22.53 -5.49
C PHE A 17 7.26 23.93 -5.86
N SER A 18 8.03 24.58 -6.74
CA SER A 18 7.69 25.89 -7.29
C SER A 18 7.29 25.75 -8.76
N THR A 19 6.27 26.49 -9.18
CA THR A 19 5.85 26.54 -10.59
C THR A 19 6.96 27.12 -11.45
N VAL A 20 7.37 26.38 -12.48
CA VAL A 20 8.37 26.80 -13.48
C VAL A 20 7.72 27.20 -14.80
N ALA A 21 6.59 26.58 -15.16
CA ALA A 21 5.82 26.97 -16.32
C ALA A 21 4.32 26.79 -16.07
N ARG A 22 3.52 27.68 -16.65
CA ARG A 22 2.07 27.59 -16.73
C ARG A 22 1.70 27.64 -18.19
N ASP A 23 1.26 26.51 -18.71
CA ASP A 23 0.87 26.37 -20.10
C ASP A 23 -0.65 26.23 -20.11
N LEU A 24 -1.35 27.23 -20.66
CA LEU A 24 -2.80 27.19 -20.85
C LEU A 24 -3.02 26.54 -22.21
N TRP A 25 -3.59 25.34 -22.24
CA TRP A 25 -3.87 24.62 -23.48
C TRP A 25 -5.38 24.55 -23.68
N SER A 26 -5.88 25.25 -24.70
CA SER A 26 -7.26 25.08 -25.17
C SER A 26 -7.31 25.28 -26.68
N GLU A 27 -6.86 24.29 -27.44
CA GLU A 27 -7.12 24.25 -28.89
C GLU A 27 -7.46 22.82 -29.30
N SER A 28 -8.72 22.45 -29.11
CA SER A 28 -9.40 21.44 -29.91
C SER A 28 -10.91 21.58 -29.69
N GLU A 29 -11.66 21.63 -30.78
CA GLU A 29 -13.12 21.57 -30.74
C GLU A 29 -13.53 20.26 -30.02
N GLY A 30 -14.25 20.39 -28.91
CA GLY A 30 -14.84 19.24 -28.19
C GLY A 30 -14.15 18.80 -26.89
N LEU A 31 -12.97 19.33 -26.54
CA LEU A 31 -12.31 19.03 -25.26
C LEU A 31 -12.56 20.14 -24.22
N LEU A 32 -12.89 19.75 -22.98
CA LEU A 32 -13.02 20.70 -21.87
C LEU A 32 -11.67 21.40 -21.64
N PRO A 33 -11.66 22.72 -21.40
CA PRO A 33 -10.43 23.45 -21.14
C PRO A 33 -9.72 22.88 -19.91
N PHE A 34 -8.41 22.70 -20.03
CA PHE A 34 -7.55 22.27 -18.94
C PHE A 34 -6.34 23.19 -18.81
N LEU A 35 -5.80 23.25 -17.60
CA LEU A 35 -4.61 24.04 -17.28
C LEU A 35 -3.46 23.10 -16.95
N ALA A 36 -2.36 23.23 -17.69
CA ALA A 36 -1.15 22.48 -17.45
C ALA A 36 -0.16 23.30 -16.61
N PHE A 37 0.38 22.70 -15.55
CA PHE A 37 1.42 23.31 -14.74
C PHE A 37 2.63 22.40 -14.68
N ARG A 38 3.83 22.96 -14.91
CA ARG A 38 5.08 22.27 -14.57
C ARG A 38 5.63 22.86 -13.28
N MET A 39 5.97 21.99 -12.34
CA MET A 39 6.53 22.38 -11.05
C MET A 39 7.83 21.63 -10.81
N MET A 40 8.84 22.33 -10.30
CA MET A 40 10.16 21.79 -10.05
C MET A 40 10.42 21.73 -8.56
N CYS A 41 11.05 20.65 -8.10
CA CYS A 41 11.47 20.51 -6.71
C CYS A 41 12.40 21.66 -6.32
N ASP A 42 12.10 22.30 -5.19
CA ASP A 42 12.89 23.43 -4.71
C ASP A 42 14.28 23.03 -4.24
N ASP A 43 14.47 21.78 -3.84
CA ASP A 43 15.72 21.27 -3.28
C ASP A 43 16.66 20.75 -4.36
N CYS A 44 16.26 19.69 -5.09
CA CYS A 44 17.18 19.07 -6.06
C CYS A 44 17.27 19.79 -7.40
N LYS A 45 16.27 20.62 -7.77
CA LYS A 45 16.16 21.25 -9.10
C LYS A 45 16.22 20.29 -10.31
N GLN A 46 16.25 18.98 -10.07
CA GLN A 46 16.39 17.93 -11.10
C GLN A 46 15.08 17.19 -11.35
N PHE A 47 14.11 17.31 -10.45
CA PHE A 47 12.84 16.61 -10.53
C PHE A 47 11.70 17.58 -10.85
N VAL A 48 11.02 17.34 -11.96
CA VAL A 48 9.90 18.15 -12.46
C VAL A 48 8.64 17.30 -12.50
N ARG A 49 7.54 17.83 -11.96
CA ARG A 49 6.20 17.27 -12.04
C ARG A 49 5.34 18.11 -12.99
N GLN A 50 4.48 17.44 -13.75
CA GLN A 50 3.50 18.09 -14.60
C GLN A 50 2.09 17.76 -14.08
N TYR A 51 1.27 18.79 -13.91
CA TYR A 51 -0.12 18.67 -13.45
C TYR A 51 -1.05 19.11 -14.57
N LEU A 52 -2.15 18.38 -14.75
CA LEU A 52 -3.27 18.77 -15.61
C LEU A 52 -4.50 18.99 -14.72
N VAL A 53 -5.11 20.18 -14.84
CA VAL A 53 -6.31 20.54 -14.07
C VAL A 53 -7.44 20.79 -15.05
N GLN A 54 -8.45 19.93 -15.04
CA GLN A 54 -9.66 20.08 -15.83
C GLN A 54 -10.73 20.82 -15.01
N PHE A 55 -11.36 21.84 -15.60
CA PHE A 55 -12.45 22.57 -14.96
C PHE A 55 -13.79 22.01 -15.42
N LYS A 56 -14.59 21.48 -14.49
CA LYS A 56 -16.02 21.21 -14.70
C LYS A 56 -16.79 22.42 -14.15
N GLU A 57 -17.43 23.19 -15.05
CA GLU A 57 -18.21 24.42 -14.78
C GLU A 57 -17.41 25.67 -14.36
N LEU A 58 -17.18 26.59 -15.31
CA LEU A 58 -16.68 27.95 -15.04
C LEU A 58 -17.80 29.01 -14.97
N GLU A 59 -19.03 28.69 -15.34
CA GLU A 59 -20.07 29.72 -15.57
C GLU A 59 -20.59 30.41 -14.31
N LYS A 60 -20.43 29.83 -13.11
CA LYS A 60 -20.97 30.39 -11.86
C LYS A 60 -20.01 31.29 -11.06
N LEU A 61 -18.77 31.49 -11.52
CA LEU A 61 -17.73 32.21 -10.75
C LEU A 61 -17.50 33.68 -11.17
N LYS A 62 -18.47 34.34 -11.81
CA LYS A 62 -18.30 35.72 -12.33
C LYS A 62 -18.09 36.81 -11.27
N HIS A 63 -18.31 36.59 -9.97
CA HIS A 63 -18.31 37.70 -9.00
C HIS A 63 -17.54 37.58 -7.69
N ARG A 64 -16.85 36.48 -7.37
CA ARG A 64 -15.96 36.47 -6.18
C ARG A 64 -14.78 35.53 -6.38
N ILE A 65 -13.62 36.09 -6.68
CA ILE A 65 -12.34 35.46 -6.40
C ILE A 65 -11.73 36.23 -5.22
N PRO A 66 -11.90 35.78 -3.96
CA PRO A 66 -11.11 36.29 -2.85
C PRO A 66 -9.63 35.98 -3.11
N PRO A 67 -8.70 36.90 -2.79
CA PRO A 67 -7.28 36.74 -3.07
C PRO A 67 -6.59 35.61 -2.28
N ASN A 68 -7.29 34.91 -1.38
CA ASN A 68 -6.75 33.87 -0.49
C ASN A 68 -7.60 32.59 -0.46
N ILE A 69 -8.03 32.07 -1.62
CA ILE A 69 -8.56 30.70 -1.68
C ILE A 69 -7.40 29.72 -1.79
N GLY A 70 -7.05 29.13 -0.64
CA GLY A 70 -6.48 27.79 -0.60
C GLY A 70 -7.45 26.82 -1.26
N PHE A 71 -6.92 25.86 -2.02
CA PHE A 71 -7.67 24.85 -2.74
C PHE A 71 -8.59 24.07 -1.80
N ASP A 72 -9.82 24.53 -1.64
CA ASP A 72 -10.93 23.74 -1.13
C ASP A 72 -12.24 24.43 -1.56
N GLY A 73 -13.05 23.73 -2.36
CA GLY A 73 -14.38 24.19 -2.73
C GLY A 73 -14.71 24.08 -4.22
N LEU A 74 -15.35 22.96 -4.57
CA LEU A 74 -16.06 22.66 -5.83
C LEU A 74 -15.23 22.56 -7.13
N GLY A 75 -15.01 21.30 -7.52
CA GLY A 75 -14.37 20.87 -8.74
C GLY A 75 -13.35 19.82 -8.37
N ARG A 76 -13.71 18.52 -8.43
CA ARG A 76 -12.76 17.42 -8.20
C ARG A 76 -11.54 17.69 -9.07
N LEU A 77 -10.42 18.09 -8.45
CA LEU A 77 -9.11 17.92 -9.04
C LEU A 77 -8.91 16.41 -9.16
N ALA A 78 -9.26 15.86 -10.32
CA ALA A 78 -8.65 14.63 -10.76
C ALA A 78 -7.19 14.99 -11.04
N PHE A 79 -6.34 14.83 -10.02
CA PHE A 79 -4.91 14.84 -10.20
C PHE A 79 -4.61 13.67 -11.14
N ALA A 80 -4.45 13.94 -12.44
CA ALA A 80 -3.90 12.97 -13.36
C ALA A 80 -2.36 12.95 -13.22
N ASP A 81 -1.89 12.69 -11.99
CA ASP A 81 -0.78 11.75 -11.85
C ASP A 81 -1.46 10.38 -11.96
N PRO A 82 -0.96 9.39 -12.74
CA PRO A 82 -1.40 8.00 -12.58
C PRO A 82 -1.39 7.73 -11.07
N PRO A 83 -2.53 7.34 -10.46
CA PRO A 83 -2.77 7.56 -9.04
C PRO A 83 -1.58 7.05 -8.26
N LEU A 84 -0.85 7.98 -7.63
CA LEU A 84 0.47 7.79 -7.03
C LEU A 84 0.64 6.34 -6.58
N VAL A 85 1.20 5.54 -7.49
CA VAL A 85 1.46 4.12 -7.23
C VAL A 85 2.47 3.99 -6.09
N SER A 86 3.16 5.10 -5.78
CA SER A 86 4.33 5.23 -4.92
C SER A 86 4.08 5.26 -3.41
N ARG A 87 2.87 4.95 -2.90
CA ARG A 87 2.65 4.98 -1.45
C ARG A 87 2.14 3.67 -0.91
N PHE A 88 3.04 2.99 -0.23
CA PHE A 88 2.72 1.98 0.75
C PHE A 88 2.42 2.63 2.11
N SER A 89 1.56 2.00 2.90
CA SER A 89 1.60 2.17 4.35
C SER A 89 2.99 1.75 4.87
N GLY A 90 3.41 2.26 6.03
CA GLY A 90 4.70 1.88 6.62
C GLY A 90 4.79 0.36 6.86
N SER A 91 3.66 -0.26 7.20
CA SER A 91 3.51 -1.72 7.35
C SER A 91 3.74 -2.46 6.05
N MET A 92 3.08 -2.05 4.96
CA MET A 92 3.25 -2.67 3.66
C MET A 92 4.68 -2.50 3.12
N SER A 93 5.27 -1.32 3.31
CA SER A 93 6.67 -1.04 2.94
C SER A 93 7.65 -2.00 3.61
N LYS A 94 7.35 -2.40 4.85
CA LYS A 94 8.17 -3.31 5.66
C LYS A 94 7.96 -4.75 5.23
N LEU A 95 6.72 -5.15 4.96
CA LEU A 95 6.39 -6.50 4.50
C LEU A 95 7.02 -6.79 3.12
N ILE A 96 6.75 -5.93 2.13
CA ILE A 96 7.27 -6.08 0.75
C ILE A 96 8.80 -5.94 0.69
N GLY A 97 9.39 -5.14 1.58
CA GLY A 97 10.84 -5.00 1.73
C GLY A 97 11.53 -4.59 0.43
N GLY A 98 12.41 -5.44 -0.11
CA GLY A 98 13.17 -5.16 -1.34
C GLY A 98 12.37 -5.21 -2.65
N GLU A 99 11.19 -5.81 -2.66
CA GLU A 99 10.42 -6.09 -3.89
C GLU A 99 9.48 -4.94 -4.30
N ARG A 100 9.72 -3.73 -3.78
CA ARG A 100 8.83 -2.57 -3.96
C ARG A 100 8.62 -2.24 -5.43
N ASP A 101 9.68 -2.31 -6.24
CA ASP A 101 9.60 -2.00 -7.67
C ASP A 101 8.67 -2.98 -8.40
N LEU A 102 8.74 -4.28 -8.11
CA LEU A 102 7.85 -5.27 -8.71
C LEU A 102 6.40 -5.04 -8.30
N PHE A 103 6.15 -4.75 -7.02
CA PHE A 103 4.81 -4.44 -6.57
C PHE A 103 4.25 -3.17 -7.22
N PHE A 104 5.07 -2.12 -7.40
CA PHE A 104 4.66 -0.90 -8.10
C PHE A 104 4.45 -1.12 -9.59
N LYS A 105 5.23 -2.00 -10.23
CA LYS A 105 4.96 -2.45 -11.61
C LYS A 105 3.61 -3.17 -11.68
N GLY A 106 3.31 -4.06 -10.74
CA GLY A 106 2.00 -4.72 -10.64
C GLY A 106 0.86 -3.74 -10.48
N ARG A 107 1.01 -2.75 -9.60
CA ARG A 107 -0.01 -1.73 -9.37
C ARG A 107 -0.21 -0.80 -10.56
N ARG A 108 0.85 -0.45 -11.29
CA ARG A 108 0.71 0.30 -12.55
C ARG A 108 -0.07 -0.51 -13.59
N ALA A 109 0.32 -1.77 -13.79
CA ALA A 109 -0.37 -2.66 -14.71
C ALA A 109 -1.86 -2.84 -14.34
N GLU A 110 -2.18 -3.00 -13.05
CA GLU A 110 -3.56 -3.07 -12.56
C GLU A 110 -4.36 -1.81 -12.92
N LEU A 111 -3.78 -0.62 -12.69
CA LEU A 111 -4.42 0.66 -12.99
C LEU A 111 -4.60 0.93 -14.49
N GLU A 112 -3.73 0.37 -15.31
CA GLU A 112 -3.78 0.43 -16.77
C GLU A 112 -4.68 -0.66 -17.37
N GLY A 113 -5.28 -1.53 -16.53
CA GLY A 113 -6.13 -2.63 -16.98
C GLY A 113 -5.37 -3.78 -17.64
N LEU A 114 -4.07 -3.90 -17.36
CA LEU A 114 -3.19 -4.97 -17.85
C LEU A 114 -3.18 -6.13 -16.85
N GLY A 115 -4.20 -6.99 -16.88
CA GLY A 115 -4.45 -7.99 -15.85
C GLY A 115 -3.37 -9.06 -15.74
N ILE A 116 -2.95 -9.67 -16.85
CA ILE A 116 -1.87 -10.67 -16.89
C ILE A 116 -0.57 -10.08 -16.33
N GLY A 117 -0.26 -8.85 -16.74
CA GLY A 117 0.91 -8.13 -16.26
C GLY A 117 0.85 -7.86 -14.76
N ALA A 118 -0.29 -7.34 -14.29
CA ALA A 118 -0.52 -7.03 -12.88
C ALA A 118 -0.36 -8.28 -12.00
N PHE A 119 -1.02 -9.37 -12.37
CA PHE A 119 -0.99 -10.60 -11.61
C PHE A 119 0.41 -11.25 -11.63
N ALA A 120 1.11 -11.24 -12.77
CA ALA A 120 2.48 -11.75 -12.87
C ALA A 120 3.45 -11.00 -11.94
N TYR A 121 3.36 -9.67 -11.90
CA TYR A 121 4.17 -8.86 -10.99
C TYR A 121 3.86 -9.13 -9.52
N TYR A 122 2.59 -9.23 -9.13
CA TYR A 122 2.22 -9.54 -7.75
C TYR A 122 2.64 -10.94 -7.33
N ARG A 123 2.48 -11.94 -8.20
CA ARG A 123 2.99 -13.28 -7.98
C ARG A 123 4.50 -13.26 -7.72
N ARG A 124 5.27 -12.56 -8.55
CA ARG A 124 6.72 -12.47 -8.38
C ARG A 124 7.12 -11.78 -7.08
N ALA A 125 6.49 -10.65 -6.76
CA ALA A 125 6.76 -9.94 -5.51
C ALA A 125 6.45 -10.82 -4.29
N MET A 126 5.39 -11.63 -4.36
CA MET A 126 5.00 -12.55 -3.30
C MET A 126 5.90 -13.76 -3.15
N GLU A 127 6.39 -14.34 -4.25
CA GLU A 127 7.35 -15.45 -4.21
C GLU A 127 8.60 -15.09 -3.39
N THR A 128 9.09 -13.85 -3.52
CA THR A 128 10.24 -13.36 -2.75
C THR A 128 9.85 -12.92 -1.33
N THR A 129 8.63 -12.40 -1.13
CA THR A 129 8.17 -11.90 0.18
C THR A 129 7.68 -13.00 1.13
N LYS A 130 7.43 -14.21 0.61
CA LYS A 130 6.77 -15.30 1.36
C LYS A 130 7.38 -15.62 2.72
N LEU A 131 8.72 -15.70 2.79
CA LEU A 131 9.44 -16.02 4.02
C LEU A 131 9.27 -14.91 5.06
N ARG A 132 9.37 -13.64 4.64
CA ARG A 132 9.13 -12.51 5.54
C ARG A 132 7.70 -12.49 6.07
N LEU A 133 6.73 -12.86 5.24
CA LEU A 133 5.34 -12.93 5.68
C LEU A 133 5.15 -13.99 6.79
N ILE A 134 5.78 -15.16 6.64
CA ILE A 134 5.79 -16.19 7.68
C ILE A 134 6.46 -15.67 8.95
N ASP A 135 7.63 -15.05 8.82
CA ASP A 135 8.39 -14.52 9.95
C ASP A 135 7.58 -13.45 10.71
N GLU A 136 6.85 -12.59 9.98
CA GLU A 136 6.00 -11.58 10.57
C GLU A 136 4.82 -12.20 11.34
N VAL A 137 4.19 -13.24 10.81
CA VAL A 137 3.12 -14.01 11.48
C VAL A 137 3.65 -14.77 12.70
N LYS A 138 4.80 -15.45 12.56
CA LYS A 138 5.48 -16.15 13.66
C LYS A 138 5.79 -15.20 14.80
N SER A 139 6.33 -14.02 14.48
CA SER A 139 6.62 -12.97 15.47
C SER A 139 5.36 -12.49 16.22
N VAL A 140 4.18 -12.48 15.59
CA VAL A 140 2.91 -12.19 16.28
C VAL A 140 2.50 -13.35 17.18
N ALA A 141 2.61 -14.60 16.71
CA ALA A 141 2.29 -15.79 17.49
C ALA A 141 3.17 -15.91 18.75
N GLU A 142 4.47 -15.67 18.61
CA GLU A 142 5.44 -15.65 19.73
C GLU A 142 5.12 -14.54 20.75
N GLN A 143 4.64 -13.39 20.29
CA GLN A 143 4.23 -12.31 21.17
C GLN A 143 2.99 -12.69 21.98
N LEU A 144 1.99 -13.31 21.36
CA LEU A 144 0.75 -13.68 22.06
C LEU A 144 0.94 -14.86 23.03
N GLY A 145 1.88 -15.77 22.72
CA GLY A 145 2.14 -16.97 23.52
C GLY A 145 1.05 -18.04 23.39
N GLY A 146 1.34 -19.29 23.80
CA GLY A 146 0.38 -20.39 23.76
C GLY A 146 0.02 -20.88 22.35
N MET A 147 0.90 -20.63 21.38
CA MET A 147 0.74 -21.01 19.97
C MET A 147 1.94 -21.82 19.47
N GLU A 148 2.52 -22.65 20.33
CA GLU A 148 3.76 -23.40 20.05
C GLU A 148 3.61 -24.31 18.83
N ASP A 149 2.43 -24.92 18.63
CA ASP A 149 2.19 -25.81 17.50
C ASP A 149 2.04 -25.05 16.19
N LEU A 150 1.40 -23.87 16.20
CA LEU A 150 1.39 -22.98 15.04
C LEU A 150 2.80 -22.52 14.69
N ILE A 151 3.62 -22.17 15.68
CA ILE A 151 5.01 -21.74 15.45
C ILE A 151 5.83 -22.86 14.80
N LYS A 152 5.70 -24.11 15.27
CA LYS A 152 6.34 -25.28 14.64
C LYS A 152 5.87 -25.48 13.19
N GLU A 153 4.57 -25.32 12.92
CA GLU A 153 4.05 -25.43 11.55
C GLU A 153 4.60 -24.33 10.64
N LEU A 154 4.72 -23.10 11.14
CA LEU A 154 5.32 -21.99 10.40
C LEU A 154 6.82 -22.22 10.12
N ASP A 155 7.56 -22.84 11.05
CA ASP A 155 8.96 -23.22 10.85
C ASP A 155 9.13 -24.31 9.79
N LEU A 156 8.27 -25.33 9.81
CA LEU A 156 8.24 -26.36 8.77
C LEU A 156 7.89 -25.76 7.40
N LEU A 157 6.95 -24.80 7.38
CA LEU A 157 6.53 -24.11 6.17
C LEU A 157 7.65 -23.23 5.58
N ALA A 158 8.45 -22.57 6.44
CA ALA A 158 9.60 -21.76 6.00
C ALA A 158 10.76 -22.62 5.46
N ALA A 159 10.93 -23.84 5.99
CA ALA A 159 11.98 -24.77 5.58
C ALA A 159 11.69 -25.50 4.26
N GLU A 160 10.41 -25.61 3.87
CA GLU A 160 10.02 -26.32 2.64
C GLU A 160 10.26 -25.44 1.40
N PRO A 161 11.13 -25.87 0.45
CA PRO A 161 11.37 -25.13 -0.78
C PRO A 161 10.10 -25.02 -1.65
N GLN A 162 9.25 -26.05 -1.66
CA GLN A 162 7.99 -26.08 -2.39
C GLN A 162 6.82 -25.74 -1.48
N PHE A 163 6.61 -24.45 -1.25
CA PHE A 163 5.59 -23.90 -0.36
C PHE A 163 4.20 -24.54 -0.50
N ALA A 164 3.78 -24.81 -1.74
CA ALA A 164 2.50 -25.46 -2.05
C ALA A 164 2.36 -26.85 -1.39
N LYS A 165 3.46 -27.59 -1.20
CA LYS A 165 3.47 -28.89 -0.53
C LYS A 165 3.36 -28.77 0.99
N ALA A 166 3.85 -27.68 1.57
CA ALA A 166 3.82 -27.50 3.02
C ALA A 166 2.53 -26.85 3.53
N LEU A 167 1.79 -26.12 2.69
CA LEU A 167 0.52 -25.48 3.03
C LEU A 167 -0.55 -26.42 3.66
N PRO A 168 -0.72 -27.68 3.21
CA PRO A 168 -1.65 -28.62 3.84
C PRO A 168 -1.30 -28.96 5.29
N TYR A 169 -0.04 -28.76 5.71
CA TYR A 169 0.40 -29.02 7.08
C TYR A 169 0.13 -27.85 8.04
N LEU A 170 -0.23 -26.67 7.54
CA LEU A 170 -0.69 -25.55 8.37
C LEU A 170 -2.13 -25.79 8.79
N LYS A 171 -2.31 -26.53 9.89
CA LYS A 171 -3.61 -26.99 10.41
C LYS A 171 -4.17 -26.04 11.45
N HIS A 172 -3.29 -25.36 12.19
CA HIS A 172 -3.71 -24.49 13.28
C HIS A 172 -4.20 -23.15 12.74
N ALA A 173 -5.20 -22.60 13.44
CA ALA A 173 -5.72 -21.27 13.15
C ALA A 173 -4.65 -20.21 13.41
N LEU A 174 -4.66 -19.15 12.61
CA LEU A 174 -3.84 -17.97 12.89
C LEU A 174 -4.30 -17.30 14.19
N PRO A 175 -3.46 -16.43 14.79
CA PRO A 175 -3.90 -15.57 15.88
C PRO A 175 -5.24 -14.88 15.57
N PRO A 176 -6.15 -14.69 16.55
CA PRO A 176 -7.44 -14.06 16.31
C PRO A 176 -7.36 -12.69 15.63
N SER A 177 -6.27 -11.94 15.87
CA SER A 177 -5.99 -10.65 15.22
C SER A 177 -5.69 -10.75 13.72
N LEU A 178 -5.36 -11.94 13.22
CA LEU A 178 -5.03 -12.25 11.84
C LEU A 178 -6.03 -13.21 11.19
N ASP A 179 -7.08 -13.61 11.91
CA ASP A 179 -8.12 -14.47 11.38
C ASP A 179 -9.09 -13.68 10.48
N TYR A 180 -9.58 -14.35 9.43
CA TYR A 180 -10.54 -13.81 8.49
C TYR A 180 -11.79 -14.68 8.50
N ALA A 181 -12.52 -14.66 9.62
CA ALA A 181 -13.73 -15.45 9.82
C ALA A 181 -13.49 -16.96 9.58
N GLY A 182 -12.40 -17.49 10.14
CA GLY A 182 -11.99 -18.89 9.99
C GLY A 182 -11.22 -19.21 8.71
N GLN A 183 -10.93 -18.23 7.86
CA GLN A 183 -10.06 -18.41 6.70
C GLN A 183 -8.62 -18.05 7.01
N ASN A 184 -7.69 -18.94 6.62
CA ASN A 184 -6.26 -18.66 6.71
C ASN A 184 -5.81 -17.86 5.46
N PRO A 185 -5.52 -16.56 5.57
CA PRO A 185 -5.14 -15.70 4.45
C PRO A 185 -3.85 -16.16 3.76
N LEU A 186 -2.91 -16.78 4.49
CA LEU A 186 -1.69 -17.33 3.89
C LEU A 186 -2.06 -18.42 2.91
N LYS A 187 -2.88 -19.39 3.34
CA LYS A 187 -3.32 -20.51 2.51
C LYS A 187 -4.03 -20.02 1.25
N VAL A 188 -4.97 -19.08 1.39
CA VAL A 188 -5.74 -18.54 0.25
C VAL A 188 -4.83 -17.79 -0.72
N LEU A 189 -3.98 -16.89 -0.23
CA LEU A 189 -3.03 -16.13 -1.07
C LEU A 189 -2.12 -17.06 -1.86
N TYR A 190 -1.48 -18.03 -1.19
CA TYR A 190 -0.53 -18.90 -1.86
C TYR A 190 -1.20 -19.87 -2.83
N GLN A 191 -2.41 -20.36 -2.53
CA GLN A 191 -3.18 -21.17 -3.47
C GLN A 191 -3.49 -20.35 -4.73
N ALA A 192 -4.00 -19.12 -4.58
CA ALA A 192 -4.31 -18.25 -5.71
C ALA A 192 -3.08 -17.97 -6.59
N LEU A 193 -1.93 -17.71 -5.98
CA LEU A 193 -0.68 -17.40 -6.67
C LEU A 193 0.03 -18.63 -7.29
N SER A 194 -0.27 -19.83 -6.79
CA SER A 194 0.33 -21.07 -7.29
C SER A 194 -0.38 -21.61 -8.53
N VAL A 195 -1.66 -21.26 -8.73
CA VAL A 195 -2.38 -21.62 -9.95
C VAL A 195 -1.75 -20.90 -11.14
N GLY A 196 -1.51 -21.63 -12.23
CA GLY A 196 -0.98 -21.06 -13.46
C GLY A 196 -1.96 -20.04 -14.07
N MET A 197 -1.41 -19.03 -14.75
CA MET A 197 -2.22 -18.10 -15.58
C MET A 197 -2.65 -18.73 -16.91
N HIS A 198 -2.17 -19.94 -17.22
CA HIS A 198 -2.42 -20.60 -18.51
C HIS A 198 -3.92 -20.83 -18.71
N GLY A 199 -4.48 -20.16 -19.71
CA GLY A 199 -5.90 -20.28 -20.06
C GLY A 199 -6.85 -19.34 -19.33
N ARG A 200 -6.34 -18.40 -18.52
CA ARG A 200 -7.16 -17.30 -17.98
C ARG A 200 -7.14 -16.10 -18.93
N SER A 201 -8.26 -15.40 -18.99
CA SER A 201 -8.39 -14.10 -19.67
C SER A 201 -7.62 -13.01 -18.93
N ASP A 202 -7.41 -11.87 -19.59
CA ASP A 202 -6.76 -10.72 -18.97
C ASP A 202 -7.64 -10.14 -17.86
N GLU A 203 -8.96 -10.10 -18.08
CA GLU A 203 -9.96 -9.64 -17.13
C GLU A 203 -9.96 -10.48 -15.85
N GLU A 204 -9.94 -11.82 -15.97
CA GLU A 204 -9.83 -12.70 -14.80
C GLU A 204 -8.51 -12.50 -14.05
N CYS A 205 -7.40 -12.23 -14.76
CA CYS A 205 -6.13 -11.93 -14.12
C CYS A 205 -6.16 -10.56 -13.42
N LEU A 206 -6.87 -9.59 -13.97
CA LEU A 206 -7.05 -8.27 -13.36
C LEU A 206 -7.83 -8.36 -12.05
N GLU A 207 -8.95 -9.09 -12.05
CA GLU A 207 -9.73 -9.36 -10.83
C GLU A 207 -8.89 -10.05 -9.76
N LEU A 208 -8.13 -11.08 -10.14
CA LEU A 208 -7.22 -11.76 -9.22
C LEU A 208 -6.15 -10.83 -8.67
N ALA A 209 -5.57 -9.97 -9.51
CA ALA A 209 -4.54 -9.02 -9.10
C ALA A 209 -5.09 -8.03 -8.06
N GLU A 210 -6.29 -7.51 -8.26
CA GLU A 210 -6.96 -6.61 -7.32
C GLU A 210 -7.21 -7.30 -5.97
N VAL A 211 -7.75 -8.52 -5.99
CA VAL A 211 -8.04 -9.30 -4.77
C VAL A 211 -6.75 -9.61 -4.01
N VAL A 212 -5.70 -10.08 -4.69
CA VAL A 212 -4.40 -10.37 -4.07
C VAL A 212 -3.84 -9.11 -3.40
N ARG A 213 -3.83 -7.98 -4.11
CA ARG A 213 -3.36 -6.71 -3.55
C ARG A 213 -4.17 -6.31 -2.31
N ALA A 214 -5.49 -6.39 -2.37
CA ALA A 214 -6.37 -5.99 -1.26
C ALA A 214 -6.08 -6.81 0.00
N VAL A 215 -5.97 -8.13 -0.13
CA VAL A 215 -5.65 -9.03 1.00
C VAL A 215 -4.26 -8.73 1.56
N LEU A 216 -3.25 -8.46 0.72
CA LEU A 216 -1.92 -8.12 1.19
C LEU A 216 -1.88 -6.80 1.97
N VAL A 217 -2.63 -5.79 1.52
CA VAL A 217 -2.72 -4.49 2.22
C VAL A 217 -3.30 -4.71 3.60
N ASP A 218 -4.46 -5.34 3.69
CA ASP A 218 -5.15 -5.58 4.95
C ASP A 218 -4.31 -6.45 5.90
N LEU A 219 -3.70 -7.53 5.39
CA LEU A 219 -2.84 -8.40 6.20
C LEU A 219 -1.62 -7.66 6.75
N SER A 220 -1.00 -6.79 5.95
CA SER A 220 0.13 -5.97 6.40
C SER A 220 -0.27 -5.03 7.55
N GLU A 221 -1.46 -4.45 7.47
CA GLU A 221 -1.99 -3.53 8.48
C GLU A 221 -2.35 -4.28 9.76
N LYS A 222 -3.02 -5.43 9.66
CA LYS A 222 -3.34 -6.30 10.81
C LYS A 222 -2.08 -6.81 11.51
N LEU A 223 -1.06 -7.25 10.77
CA LEU A 223 0.23 -7.64 11.35
C LEU A 223 0.87 -6.50 12.13
N SER A 224 0.88 -5.30 11.55
CA SER A 224 1.42 -4.12 12.22
C SER A 224 0.61 -3.72 13.46
N ALA A 225 -0.71 -3.80 13.39
CA ALA A 225 -1.60 -3.49 14.51
C ALA A 225 -1.44 -4.49 15.66
N ALA A 226 -1.38 -5.79 15.36
CA ALA A 226 -1.19 -6.85 16.34
C ALA A 226 0.12 -6.66 17.13
N LYS A 227 1.23 -6.35 16.43
CA LYS A 227 2.53 -6.09 17.07
C LYS A 227 2.55 -4.83 17.93
N ARG A 228 1.76 -3.81 17.56
CA ARG A 228 1.69 -2.55 18.30
C ARG A 228 0.84 -2.69 19.56
N SER A 229 -0.34 -3.30 19.43
CA SER A 229 -1.31 -3.44 20.52
C SER A 229 -0.73 -4.22 21.71
N ASP A 230 -0.01 -5.32 21.46
CA ASP A 230 0.62 -6.11 22.53
C ASP A 230 1.71 -5.31 23.26
N ARG A 231 2.56 -4.58 22.52
CA ARG A 231 3.62 -3.74 23.10
C ARG A 231 3.07 -2.64 23.99
N GLU A 232 2.05 -1.92 23.53
CA GLU A 232 1.43 -0.84 24.29
C GLU A 232 0.74 -1.37 25.55
N ALA A 233 0.01 -2.48 25.46
CA ALA A 233 -0.63 -3.12 26.61
C ALA A 233 0.40 -3.59 27.66
N ARG A 234 1.49 -4.25 27.24
CA ARG A 234 2.57 -4.68 28.14
C ARG A 234 3.27 -3.51 28.83
N ALA A 235 3.51 -2.43 28.09
CA ALA A 235 4.09 -1.22 28.66
C ALA A 235 3.18 -0.60 29.73
N ALA A 236 1.87 -0.48 29.44
CA ALA A 236 0.89 0.04 30.38
C ALA A 236 0.78 -0.84 31.64
N LEU A 237 0.70 -2.17 31.49
CA LEU A 237 0.66 -3.12 32.61
C LEU A 237 1.93 -3.04 33.46
N THR A 238 3.09 -2.86 32.85
CA THR A 238 4.37 -2.67 33.58
C THR A 238 4.35 -1.40 34.42
N ILE A 239 3.78 -0.31 33.89
CA ILE A 239 3.64 0.96 34.62
C ILE A 239 2.67 0.77 35.81
N LEU A 240 1.52 0.14 35.58
CA LEU A 240 0.53 -0.15 36.64
C LEU A 240 1.12 -1.06 37.73
N ALA A 241 1.87 -2.09 37.35
CA ALA A 241 2.53 -2.99 38.31
C ALA A 241 3.56 -2.27 39.19
N LYS A 242 4.33 -1.33 38.62
CA LYS A 242 5.26 -0.49 39.39
C LYS A 242 4.52 0.43 40.36
N PHE A 243 3.43 1.06 39.90
CA PHE A 243 2.60 1.91 40.75
C PHE A 243 2.03 1.13 41.94
N ASN A 244 1.48 -0.06 41.72
CA ASN A 244 0.92 -0.90 42.78
C ASN A 244 1.97 -1.38 43.80
N LYS A 245 3.21 -1.65 43.37
CA LYS A 245 4.30 -2.03 44.29
C LYS A 245 4.72 -0.87 45.20
N ASN A 246 4.70 0.36 44.69
CA ASN A 246 5.06 1.54 45.47
C ASN A 246 3.94 1.98 46.43
N ALA A 247 2.68 1.64 46.14
CA ALA A 247 1.54 1.90 47.01
C ALA A 247 1.37 0.87 48.15
N ALA A 248 2.11 -0.24 48.10
CA ALA A 248 2.09 -1.30 49.11
C ALA A 248 3.25 -1.22 50.13
N LEU A 249 4.07 -0.16 50.04
CA LEU A 249 5.11 0.23 50.99
C LEU A 249 4.65 1.47 51.77
#